data_AF-A0A8R2NLZ7-F1
#
_entry.id   AF-A0A8R2NLZ7-F1
#
_cell.length_a   1.000
_cell.length_b   1.000
_cell.length_c   1.000
_cell.angle_alpha   90.00
_cell.angle_beta   90.00
_cell.angle_gamma   90.00
#
_symmetry.space_group_name_H-M   'P 1'
#
loop_
_entity.id
_entity.type
_entity.pdbx_description
1 polymer ?
#
loop_
_entity_poly.entity_id
_entity_poly.type
_entity_poly.pdbx_seq_one_letter_code
_entity_poly.pdbx_strand_id
1 'polypeptide(L)'
;MDEMKQLAEALMQCKSFKERQERLSESLDHLSFNYPDLYIMLYREMKKRELHSNDPSKITKWLNNPSSKSFVKLHEALMLVKNNNIMAKEEYMYNLRLMLNETIENGTNIEIAVKICHLIEKSPNLTIIHENLKHLILQVNQLNNSQRHMPAETSTGNFWPNYFRPPQIDPFQQFNIRPAQQLNTPVWPNIPQPTNLISAPGQPHFRSKN
;
A
#
# COMPACT_ATOMS: atom_id res chain seq x y z
N MET A 1 7.50 -15.51 18.63
CA MET A 1 6.32 -14.83 18.04
C MET A 1 5.88 -13.59 18.84
N ASP A 2 6.51 -13.28 19.99
CA ASP A 2 6.07 -12.22 20.91
C ASP A 2 6.96 -10.96 20.88
N GLU A 3 8.11 -11.00 20.21
CA GLU A 3 9.11 -9.92 20.23
C GLU A 3 8.62 -8.63 19.54
N MET A 4 7.91 -8.75 18.41
CA MET A 4 7.31 -7.59 17.73
C MET A 4 6.20 -6.95 18.57
N LYS A 5 5.47 -7.77 19.33
CA LYS A 5 4.44 -7.29 20.25
C LYS A 5 5.09 -6.58 21.44
N GLN A 6 6.13 -7.15 22.03
CA GLN A 6 6.90 -6.54 23.12
C GLN A 6 7.54 -5.22 22.70
N LEU A 7 8.11 -5.13 21.48
CA LEU A 7 8.62 -3.88 20.93
C LEU A 7 7.49 -2.84 20.81
N ALA A 8 6.34 -3.22 20.26
CA ALA A 8 5.20 -2.32 20.13
C ALA A 8 4.70 -1.83 21.50
N GLU A 9 4.55 -2.72 22.48
CA GLU A 9 4.15 -2.40 23.85
C GLU A 9 5.15 -1.45 24.51
N ALA A 10 6.46 -1.71 24.37
CA ALA A 10 7.50 -0.84 24.90
C ALA A 10 7.46 0.56 24.29
N LEU A 11 7.23 0.66 22.98
CA LEU A 11 7.10 1.96 22.28
C LEU A 11 5.82 2.71 22.71
N MET A 12 4.75 1.99 23.06
CA MET A 12 3.51 2.60 23.56
C MET A 12 3.66 3.14 24.99
N GLN A 13 4.59 2.60 25.78
CA GLN A 13 4.87 3.08 27.15
C GLN A 13 5.72 4.37 27.20
N CYS A 14 6.36 4.77 26.10
CA CYS A 14 7.11 6.02 26.03
C CYS A 14 6.19 7.24 26.25
N LYS A 15 6.63 8.18 27.08
CA LYS A 15 5.84 9.35 27.53
C LYS A 15 5.76 10.44 26.48
N SER A 16 6.68 10.45 25.52
CA SER A 16 6.73 11.45 24.46
C SER A 16 7.00 10.84 23.09
N PHE A 17 6.62 11.58 22.05
CA PHE A 17 6.95 11.23 20.67
C PHE A 17 8.46 11.12 20.44
N LYS A 18 9.23 12.07 20.98
CA LYS A 18 10.70 12.09 20.83
C LYS A 18 11.34 10.85 21.45
N GLU A 19 10.96 10.51 22.68
CA GLU A 19 11.43 9.31 23.38
C GLU A 19 11.09 8.03 22.60
N ARG A 20 9.85 7.94 22.08
CA ARG A 20 9.44 6.82 21.24
C ARG A 20 10.29 6.68 19.98
N GLN A 21 10.60 7.81 19.34
CA GLN A 21 11.41 7.84 18.12
C GLN A 21 12.85 7.41 18.38
N GLU A 22 13.45 7.88 19.47
CA GLU A 22 14.82 7.52 19.88
C GLU A 22 14.92 6.02 20.17
N ARG A 23 14.01 5.48 20.99
CA ARG A 23 13.96 4.05 21.32
C ARG A 23 13.72 3.16 20.09
N LEU A 24 12.89 3.61 19.15
CA LEU A 24 12.71 2.92 17.88
C LEU A 24 14.00 2.93 17.05
N SER A 25 14.70 4.07 17.00
CA SER A 25 15.97 4.19 16.28
C SER A 25 17.01 3.22 16.82
N GLU A 26 17.21 3.17 18.14
CA GLU A 26 18.15 2.24 18.78
C GLU A 26 17.83 0.77 18.47
N SER A 27 16.54 0.42 18.51
CA SER A 27 16.07 -0.94 18.19
C SER A 27 16.35 -1.30 16.72
N LEU A 28 16.15 -0.35 15.81
CA LEU A 28 16.45 -0.52 14.39
C LEU A 28 17.96 -0.58 14.12
N ASP A 29 18.77 0.19 14.83
CA ASP A 29 20.23 0.15 14.74
C ASP A 29 20.74 -1.23 15.16
N HIS A 30 20.27 -1.74 16.31
CA HIS A 30 20.58 -3.10 16.76
C HIS A 30 20.15 -4.16 15.75
N LEU A 31 18.95 -4.06 15.18
CA LEU A 31 18.47 -4.99 14.15
C LEU A 31 19.33 -4.93 12.88
N SER A 32 19.69 -3.73 12.44
CA SER A 32 20.50 -3.52 11.23
C SER A 32 21.92 -4.06 11.36
N PHE A 33 22.51 -3.93 12.55
CA PHE A 33 23.88 -4.39 12.82
C PHE A 33 23.95 -5.91 13.00
N ASN A 34 23.05 -6.47 13.81
CA ASN A 34 23.11 -7.90 14.16
C ASN A 34 22.44 -8.81 13.12
N TYR A 35 21.45 -8.29 12.38
CA TYR A 35 20.68 -9.05 11.40
C TYR A 35 20.45 -8.24 10.10
N PRO A 36 21.53 -7.86 9.39
CA PRO A 36 21.45 -6.97 8.23
C PRO A 36 20.55 -7.50 7.12
N ASP A 37 20.55 -8.82 6.88
CA ASP A 37 19.71 -9.46 5.86
C ASP A 37 18.20 -9.39 6.18
N LEU A 38 17.84 -9.54 7.46
CA LEU A 38 16.45 -9.39 7.90
C LEU A 38 16.02 -7.92 7.84
N TYR A 39 16.90 -7.01 8.27
CA TYR A 39 16.65 -5.58 8.20
C TYR A 39 16.40 -5.11 6.77
N ILE A 40 17.26 -5.47 5.82
CA ILE A 40 17.11 -5.06 4.42
C ILE A 40 15.85 -5.64 3.78
N MET A 41 15.49 -6.88 4.11
CA MET A 41 14.26 -7.52 3.63
C MET A 41 13.02 -6.75 4.13
N LEU A 42 12.95 -6.46 5.43
CA LEU A 42 11.83 -5.72 6.03
C LEU A 42 11.74 -4.30 5.48
N TYR A 43 12.87 -3.60 5.37
CA TYR A 43 12.93 -2.25 4.82
C TYR A 43 12.39 -2.20 3.39
N ARG A 44 12.84 -3.12 2.52
CA ARG A 44 12.39 -3.20 1.13
C ARG A 44 10.90 -3.48 1.02
N GLU A 45 10.40 -4.39 1.85
CA GLU A 45 8.98 -4.74 1.85
C GLU A 45 8.10 -3.56 2.30
N MET A 46 8.50 -2.85 3.38
CA MET A 46 7.78 -1.65 3.83
C MET A 46 7.81 -0.54 2.79
N LYS A 47 8.96 -0.31 2.14
CA LYS A 47 9.07 0.68 1.04
C LYS A 47 8.20 0.34 -0.16
N LYS A 48 8.14 -0.94 -0.53
CA LYS A 48 7.28 -1.41 -1.61
C LYS A 48 5.80 -1.18 -1.28
N ARG A 49 5.37 -1.49 -0.06
CA ARG A 49 3.99 -1.24 0.41
C ARG A 49 3.64 0.24 0.43
N GLU A 50 4.53 1.09 0.94
CA GLU A 50 4.38 2.56 0.90
C GLU A 50 4.19 3.04 -0.55
N LEU A 51 5.07 2.62 -1.46
CA LEU A 51 5.01 2.99 -2.88
C LEU A 51 3.68 2.59 -3.53
N HIS A 52 3.25 1.34 -3.30
CA HIS A 52 2.00 0.82 -3.86
C HIS A 52 0.78 1.54 -3.33
N SER A 53 0.78 1.88 -2.04
CA SER A 53 -0.32 2.58 -1.38
C SER A 53 -0.47 4.01 -1.86
N ASN A 54 0.56 4.58 -2.50
CA ASN A 54 0.61 5.97 -2.96
C ASN A 54 0.50 6.12 -4.49
N ASP A 55 0.30 5.02 -5.23
CA ASP A 55 0.19 5.02 -6.70
C ASP A 55 -1.27 4.74 -7.09
N PRO A 56 -2.05 5.76 -7.54
CA PRO A 56 -3.44 5.61 -7.94
C PRO A 56 -3.68 4.43 -8.90
N SER A 57 -2.77 4.21 -9.85
CA SER A 57 -2.92 3.12 -10.82
C SER A 57 -2.84 1.73 -10.17
N LYS A 58 -2.02 1.59 -9.12
CA LYS A 58 -1.90 0.36 -8.35
C LYS A 58 -3.05 0.18 -7.37
N ILE A 59 -3.57 1.27 -6.82
CA ILE A 59 -4.76 1.28 -5.97
C ILE A 59 -5.93 0.67 -6.73
N THR A 60 -6.26 1.23 -7.89
CA THR A 60 -7.36 0.75 -8.74
C THR A 60 -7.14 -0.71 -9.17
N LYS A 61 -5.92 -1.08 -9.60
CA LYS A 61 -5.60 -2.47 -10.00
C LYS A 61 -5.76 -3.48 -8.86
N TRP A 62 -5.33 -3.12 -7.66
CA TRP A 62 -5.42 -4.01 -6.50
C TRP A 62 -6.87 -4.19 -6.06
N LEU A 63 -7.65 -3.10 -5.97
CA LEU A 63 -9.05 -3.13 -5.62
C LEU A 63 -9.89 -3.95 -6.62
N ASN A 64 -9.47 -4.01 -7.88
CA ASN A 64 -10.12 -4.83 -8.91
C ASN A 64 -9.81 -6.33 -8.82
N ASN A 65 -8.73 -6.78 -8.17
CA ASN A 65 -8.31 -8.19 -8.22
C ASN A 65 -8.85 -9.01 -7.02
N PRO A 66 -9.83 -9.93 -7.21
CA PRO A 66 -10.52 -10.68 -6.14
C PRO A 66 -9.60 -11.50 -5.23
N SER A 67 -8.51 -12.05 -5.77
CA SER A 67 -7.60 -12.92 -5.00
C SER A 67 -6.64 -12.16 -4.07
N SER A 68 -6.54 -10.84 -4.23
CA SER A 68 -5.59 -10.00 -3.50
C SER A 68 -6.21 -9.18 -2.37
N LYS A 69 -7.54 -9.32 -2.17
CA LYS A 69 -8.40 -8.47 -1.31
C LYS A 69 -8.39 -8.93 0.14
N SER A 70 -7.29 -8.69 0.86
CA SER A 70 -7.30 -8.83 2.33
C SER A 70 -7.62 -7.49 2.99
N PHE A 71 -8.52 -7.46 3.98
CA PHE A 71 -8.83 -6.29 4.82
C PHE A 71 -7.58 -5.59 5.36
N VAL A 72 -6.59 -6.40 5.75
CA VAL A 72 -5.29 -5.94 6.26
C VAL A 72 -4.59 -5.04 5.24
N LYS A 73 -4.68 -5.34 3.94
CA LYS A 73 -4.06 -4.53 2.88
C LYS A 73 -4.77 -3.20 2.67
N LEU A 74 -6.11 -3.15 2.75
CA LEU A 74 -6.84 -1.87 2.68
C LEU A 74 -6.41 -0.98 3.85
N HIS A 75 -6.41 -1.55 5.04
CA HIS A 75 -6.02 -0.83 6.25
C HIS A 75 -4.58 -0.34 6.19
N GLU A 76 -3.63 -1.24 5.89
CA GLU A 76 -2.23 -0.89 5.71
C GLU A 76 -2.10 0.23 4.68
N ALA A 77 -2.80 0.12 3.56
CA ALA A 77 -2.68 1.09 2.50
C ALA A 77 -3.22 2.47 2.90
N LEU A 78 -4.39 2.53 3.55
CA LEU A 78 -4.94 3.78 4.09
C LEU A 78 -4.01 4.45 5.11
N MET A 79 -3.31 3.66 5.95
CA MET A 79 -2.32 4.17 6.89
C MET A 79 -1.03 4.65 6.21
N LEU A 80 -0.64 4.04 5.10
CA LEU A 80 0.61 4.32 4.38
C LEU A 80 0.49 5.42 3.32
N VAL A 81 -0.73 5.89 3.01
CA VAL A 81 -0.92 7.04 2.11
C VAL A 81 -0.28 8.28 2.73
N LYS A 82 0.58 8.94 1.94
CA LYS A 82 1.24 10.17 2.37
C LYS A 82 0.25 11.31 2.47
N ASN A 83 0.45 12.15 3.47
CA ASN A 83 -0.46 13.27 3.73
C ASN A 83 -0.59 14.26 2.56
N ASN A 84 0.47 14.44 1.77
CA ASN A 84 0.50 15.32 0.62
C ASN A 84 0.04 14.65 -0.70
N ASN A 85 -0.24 13.35 -0.70
CA ASN A 85 -0.66 12.64 -1.91
C ASN A 85 -2.18 12.72 -2.10
N ILE A 86 -2.63 13.86 -2.62
CA ILE A 86 -4.06 14.15 -2.82
C ILE A 86 -4.69 13.13 -3.77
N MET A 87 -4.03 12.79 -4.88
CA MET A 87 -4.58 11.85 -5.86
C MET A 87 -4.85 10.46 -5.27
N ALA A 88 -3.91 9.91 -4.50
CA ALA A 88 -4.13 8.62 -3.85
C ALA A 88 -5.27 8.69 -2.82
N LYS A 89 -5.35 9.78 -2.04
CA LYS A 89 -6.43 9.98 -1.06
C LYS A 89 -7.80 10.02 -1.73
N GLU A 90 -7.94 10.80 -2.79
CA GLU A 90 -9.19 10.90 -3.56
C GLU A 90 -9.57 9.54 -4.18
N GLU A 91 -8.59 8.81 -4.73
CA GLU A 91 -8.84 7.48 -5.29
C GLU A 91 -9.34 6.50 -4.22
N TYR A 92 -8.73 6.46 -3.02
CA TYR A 92 -9.26 5.64 -1.93
C TYR A 92 -10.64 6.09 -1.48
N MET A 93 -10.85 7.40 -1.32
CA MET A 93 -12.12 7.98 -0.90
C MET A 93 -13.25 7.62 -1.86
N TYR A 94 -13.01 7.76 -3.15
CA TYR A 94 -13.97 7.41 -4.19
C TYR A 94 -14.31 5.92 -4.15
N ASN A 95 -13.31 5.06 -4.09
CA ASN A 95 -13.48 3.61 -4.06
C ASN A 95 -14.18 3.13 -2.78
N LEU A 96 -13.89 3.73 -1.63
CA LEU A 96 -14.59 3.46 -0.37
C LEU A 96 -16.07 3.90 -0.46
N ARG A 97 -16.34 5.09 -1.02
CA ARG A 97 -17.70 5.60 -1.20
C ARG A 97 -18.53 4.69 -2.09
N LEU A 98 -17.97 4.25 -3.23
CA LEU A 98 -18.65 3.33 -4.14
C LEU A 98 -19.05 2.02 -3.43
N MET A 99 -18.09 1.35 -2.80
CA MET A 99 -18.35 0.12 -2.07
C MET A 99 -19.44 0.29 -1.01
N LEU A 100 -19.36 1.35 -0.19
CA LEU A 100 -20.33 1.56 0.88
C LEU A 100 -21.72 1.84 0.31
N ASN A 101 -21.83 2.66 -0.74
CA ASN A 101 -23.10 2.91 -1.42
C ASN A 101 -23.69 1.62 -2.00
N GLU A 102 -22.90 0.81 -2.69
CA GLU A 102 -23.39 -0.46 -3.26
C GLU A 102 -23.80 -1.46 -2.18
N THR A 103 -23.11 -1.49 -1.04
CA THR A 103 -23.50 -2.27 0.15
C THR A 103 -24.87 -1.80 0.65
N ILE A 104 -25.07 -0.48 0.71
CA ILE A 104 -26.31 0.13 1.20
C ILE A 104 -27.48 -0.15 0.24
N GLU A 105 -27.26 0.02 -1.07
CA GLU A 105 -28.27 -0.15 -2.10
C GLU A 105 -28.67 -1.62 -2.29
N ASN A 106 -27.70 -2.53 -2.29
CA ASN A 106 -27.94 -3.93 -2.64
C ASN A 106 -28.08 -4.84 -1.40
N GLY A 107 -27.74 -4.38 -0.20
CA GLY A 107 -27.77 -5.19 1.02
C GLY A 107 -26.78 -6.37 1.02
N THR A 108 -25.75 -6.34 0.18
CA THR A 108 -24.74 -7.39 0.06
C THR A 108 -23.45 -6.99 0.77
N ASN A 109 -22.65 -7.97 1.21
CA ASN A 109 -21.33 -7.73 1.83
C ASN A 109 -21.34 -6.83 3.09
N ILE A 110 -22.46 -6.79 3.81
CA ILE A 110 -22.64 -5.96 5.01
C ILE A 110 -21.57 -6.24 6.09
N GLU A 111 -21.25 -7.52 6.36
CA GLU A 111 -20.21 -7.87 7.35
C GLU A 111 -18.83 -7.27 7.00
N ILE A 112 -18.49 -7.26 5.72
CA ILE A 112 -17.24 -6.74 5.17
C ILE A 112 -17.20 -5.22 5.34
N ALA A 113 -18.28 -4.55 4.92
CA ALA A 113 -18.40 -3.11 5.03
C ALA A 113 -18.32 -2.66 6.50
N VAL A 114 -18.99 -3.34 7.42
CA VAL A 114 -18.93 -3.06 8.87
C VAL A 114 -17.51 -3.16 9.41
N LYS A 115 -16.73 -4.18 9.03
CA LYS A 115 -15.32 -4.31 9.47
C LYS A 115 -14.48 -3.13 9.00
N ILE A 116 -14.70 -2.65 7.77
CA ILE A 116 -13.99 -1.50 7.21
C ILE A 116 -14.41 -0.20 7.91
N CYS A 117 -15.70 -0.01 8.11
CA CYS A 117 -16.25 1.11 8.87
C CYS A 117 -15.65 1.18 10.27
N HIS A 118 -15.66 0.07 11.01
CA HIS A 118 -15.11 -0.02 12.36
C HIS A 118 -13.62 0.35 12.40
N LEU A 119 -12.87 -0.10 11.41
CA LEU A 119 -11.45 0.17 11.31
C LEU A 119 -11.15 1.64 11.00
N ILE A 120 -11.95 2.27 10.15
CA ILE A 120 -11.86 3.72 9.87
C ILE A 120 -12.21 4.52 11.13
N GLU A 121 -13.28 4.15 11.85
CA GLU A 121 -13.69 4.81 13.10
C GLU A 121 -12.65 4.71 14.21
N LYS A 122 -11.97 3.56 14.35
CA LYS A 122 -10.99 3.32 15.41
C LYS A 122 -9.61 3.88 15.14
N SER A 123 -9.31 4.27 13.90
CA SER A 123 -7.96 4.68 13.50
C SER A 123 -7.80 6.21 13.57
N PRO A 124 -7.01 6.75 14.51
CA PRO A 124 -6.84 8.21 14.64
C PRO A 124 -6.27 8.86 13.37
N ASN A 125 -5.42 8.12 12.64
CA ASN A 125 -4.81 8.58 11.39
C ASN A 125 -5.82 8.71 10.24
N LEU A 126 -7.02 8.15 10.37
CA LEU A 126 -8.05 8.13 9.32
C LEU A 126 -9.20 9.10 9.61
N THR A 127 -9.04 10.05 10.55
CA THR A 127 -10.09 11.00 10.96
C THR A 127 -10.71 11.75 9.78
N ILE A 128 -9.91 12.19 8.80
CA ILE A 128 -10.41 12.90 7.61
C ILE A 128 -11.30 11.98 6.76
N ILE A 129 -10.88 10.73 6.58
CA ILE A 129 -11.65 9.72 5.83
C ILE A 129 -12.96 9.41 6.57
N HIS A 130 -12.89 9.25 7.90
CA HIS A 130 -14.05 9.03 8.74
C HIS A 130 -15.08 10.16 8.60
N GLU A 131 -14.67 11.43 8.74
CA GLU A 131 -15.59 12.57 8.60
C GLU A 131 -16.25 12.63 7.22
N ASN A 132 -15.50 12.32 6.16
CA ASN A 132 -16.02 12.31 4.80
C ASN A 132 -17.01 11.17 4.50
N LEU A 133 -16.92 10.06 5.25
CA LEU A 133 -17.74 8.86 5.06
C LEU A 133 -18.78 8.64 6.16
N LYS A 134 -18.84 9.50 7.19
CA LYS A 134 -19.62 9.27 8.42
C LYS A 134 -21.09 8.88 8.17
N HIS A 135 -21.74 9.52 7.20
CA HIS A 135 -23.14 9.22 6.89
C HIS A 135 -23.32 7.83 6.28
N LEU A 136 -22.39 7.39 5.43
CA LEU A 136 -22.41 6.05 4.83
C LEU A 136 -22.06 4.99 5.87
N ILE A 137 -21.08 5.28 6.72
CA ILE A 137 -20.70 4.42 7.84
C ILE A 137 -21.89 4.18 8.77
N LEU A 138 -22.63 5.24 9.13
CA LEU A 138 -23.84 5.13 9.94
C LEU A 138 -24.91 4.26 9.27
N GLN A 139 -25.14 4.41 7.97
CA GLN A 139 -26.12 3.62 7.23
C GLN A 139 -25.75 2.13 7.16
N VAL A 140 -24.47 1.81 6.89
CA VAL A 140 -23.98 0.42 6.92
C VAL A 140 -24.16 -0.20 8.31
N ASN A 141 -23.86 0.55 9.38
CA ASN A 141 -24.05 0.08 10.75
C ASN A 141 -25.53 -0.17 11.07
N GLN A 142 -26.44 0.67 10.55
CA GLN A 142 -27.89 0.46 10.69
C GLN A 142 -28.35 -0.80 9.95
N LEU A 143 -27.87 -1.03 8.72
CA LEU A 143 -28.17 -2.23 7.93
C LEU A 143 -27.73 -3.51 8.65
N ASN A 144 -26.55 -3.52 9.25
CA ASN A 144 -26.06 -4.65 10.03
C ASN A 144 -26.96 -4.97 11.23
N ASN A 145 -27.47 -3.94 11.92
CA ASN A 145 -28.40 -4.14 13.03
C ASN A 145 -29.75 -4.71 12.55
N SER A 146 -30.24 -4.25 11.38
CA SER A 146 -31.47 -4.79 10.77
C SER A 146 -31.30 -6.22 10.25
N GLN A 147 -30.14 -6.57 9.68
CA GLN A 147 -29.87 -7.90 9.14
C GLN A 147 -29.70 -8.96 10.24
N ARG A 148 -29.22 -8.57 11.43
CA ARG A 148 -29.22 -9.44 12.62
C ARG A 148 -30.62 -9.90 13.06
N HIS A 149 -31.68 -9.27 12.54
CA HIS A 149 -33.07 -9.66 12.76
C HIS A 149 -33.67 -10.53 11.64
N MET A 150 -32.91 -10.84 10.58
CA MET A 150 -33.34 -11.70 9.47
C MET A 150 -32.48 -12.97 9.37
N PRO A 151 -33.03 -14.12 8.92
CA PRO A 151 -32.25 -15.35 8.77
C PRO A 151 -31.15 -15.16 7.73
N ALA A 152 -29.92 -15.57 8.07
CA ALA A 152 -28.76 -15.41 7.22
C ALA A 152 -28.85 -16.30 5.96
N GLU A 153 -29.06 -15.70 4.80
CA GLU A 153 -28.81 -16.38 3.52
C GLU A 153 -27.29 -16.38 3.24
N THR A 154 -26.74 -17.58 3.16
CA THR A 154 -25.34 -17.85 2.82
C THR A 154 -25.04 -17.46 1.38
N SER A 155 -24.58 -16.22 1.17
CA SER A 155 -24.00 -15.81 -0.11
C SER A 155 -22.52 -16.14 -0.15
N THR A 156 -22.19 -17.32 -0.68
CA THR A 156 -20.83 -17.64 -1.16
C THR A 156 -20.62 -16.97 -2.53
N GLY A 157 -20.54 -15.65 -2.53
CA GLY A 157 -20.10 -14.85 -3.68
C GLY A 157 -18.69 -14.33 -3.45
N ASN A 158 -17.94 -14.07 -4.52
CA ASN A 158 -16.67 -13.34 -4.43
C ASN A 158 -16.83 -12.13 -3.49
N PHE A 159 -15.97 -12.00 -2.48
CA PHE A 159 -16.03 -10.99 -1.41
C PHE A 159 -16.25 -9.55 -1.91
N TRP A 160 -15.94 -9.31 -3.18
CA TRP A 160 -16.13 -8.08 -3.90
C TRP A 160 -16.48 -8.44 -5.35
N PRO A 161 -17.76 -8.60 -5.78
CA PRO A 161 -18.07 -8.38 -7.19
C PRO A 161 -17.52 -7.00 -7.59
N ASN A 162 -17.11 -6.80 -8.84
CA ASN A 162 -16.28 -5.65 -9.25
C ASN A 162 -16.87 -4.27 -8.87
N TYR A 163 -16.60 -3.83 -7.64
CA TYR A 163 -17.09 -2.60 -6.99
C TYR A 163 -16.22 -1.38 -7.27
N PHE A 164 -15.22 -1.56 -8.13
CA PHE A 164 -14.14 -0.61 -8.32
C PHE A 164 -13.95 -0.33 -9.80
N ARG A 165 -13.46 0.88 -10.06
CA ARG A 165 -13.39 1.42 -11.42
C ARG A 165 -12.52 0.53 -12.30
N PRO A 166 -12.92 0.21 -13.54
CA PRO A 166 -11.96 -0.30 -14.52
C PRO A 166 -10.84 0.72 -14.71
N PRO A 167 -9.57 0.28 -14.94
CA PRO A 167 -8.45 1.19 -15.08
C PRO A 167 -8.74 2.21 -16.17
N GLN A 168 -8.77 3.49 -15.78
CA GLN A 168 -8.87 4.56 -16.77
C GLN A 168 -7.54 4.64 -17.49
N ILE A 169 -7.61 4.41 -18.79
CA ILE A 169 -6.50 4.72 -19.68
C ILE A 169 -6.28 6.23 -19.56
N ASP A 170 -5.08 6.63 -19.17
CA ASP A 170 -4.70 8.03 -19.15
C ASP A 170 -4.89 8.62 -20.57
N PRO A 171 -5.69 9.67 -20.77
CA PRO A 171 -5.85 10.32 -22.07
C PRO A 171 -4.50 10.78 -22.67
N PHE A 172 -3.47 10.99 -21.84
CA PHE A 172 -2.12 11.34 -22.27
C PHE A 172 -1.26 10.14 -22.67
N GLN A 173 -1.66 8.89 -22.37
CA GLN A 173 -0.97 7.69 -22.86
C GLN A 173 -1.15 7.48 -24.37
N GLN A 174 -2.18 8.05 -25.00
CA GLN A 174 -2.35 7.96 -26.46
C GLN A 174 -1.35 8.83 -27.25
N PHE A 175 -0.68 9.79 -26.60
CA PHE A 175 0.21 10.73 -27.29
C PHE A 175 1.65 10.24 -27.44
N ASN A 176 2.03 9.12 -26.83
CA ASN A 176 3.35 8.53 -27.01
C ASN A 176 3.21 7.04 -27.28
N ILE A 177 3.18 6.67 -28.57
CA ILE A 177 4.00 5.64 -29.22
C ILE A 177 3.49 5.58 -30.68
N ARG A 178 4.08 6.40 -31.56
CA ARG A 178 4.29 5.95 -32.93
C ARG A 178 5.64 5.25 -32.93
N PRO A 179 5.77 4.00 -33.40
CA PRO A 179 7.08 3.41 -33.60
C PRO A 179 7.75 4.16 -34.75
N ALA A 180 8.67 5.07 -34.42
CA ALA A 180 9.53 5.67 -35.43
C ALA A 180 10.42 4.55 -35.99
N GLN A 181 10.23 4.27 -37.27
CA GLN A 181 11.12 3.42 -38.06
C GLN A 181 12.56 3.95 -37.97
N GLN A 182 13.49 3.01 -37.95
CA GLN A 182 14.93 3.23 -37.96
C GLN A 182 15.35 4.29 -38.99
N LEU A 183 16.09 5.30 -38.56
CA LEU A 183 17.02 6.02 -39.43
C LEU A 183 18.33 6.24 -38.67
N ASN A 184 19.40 5.66 -39.21
CA ASN A 184 20.76 5.90 -38.79
C ASN A 184 21.12 7.37 -39.01
N THR A 185 21.51 8.09 -37.94
CA THR A 185 22.42 9.24 -38.05
C THR A 185 23.11 9.52 -36.71
N PRO A 186 24.44 9.78 -36.69
CA PRO A 186 25.21 9.97 -35.47
C PRO A 186 25.39 11.46 -35.19
N VAL A 187 24.82 12.00 -34.12
CA VAL A 187 25.18 13.34 -33.64
C VAL A 187 24.99 13.40 -32.12
N TRP A 188 26.07 13.42 -31.35
CA TRP A 188 26.30 14.36 -30.24
C TRP A 188 27.81 14.40 -29.95
N PRO A 189 28.46 15.59 -30.01
CA PRO A 189 29.87 15.73 -29.71
C PRO A 189 30.12 15.97 -28.21
N ASN A 190 31.29 15.50 -27.77
CA ASN A 190 32.04 15.91 -26.57
C ASN A 190 31.52 15.47 -25.19
N ILE A 191 31.89 14.25 -24.82
CA ILE A 191 32.25 13.91 -23.43
C ILE A 191 33.71 13.42 -23.48
N PRO A 192 34.67 14.04 -22.77
CA PRO A 192 36.03 13.54 -22.75
C PRO A 192 36.06 12.17 -22.05
N GLN A 193 36.49 11.15 -22.79
CA GLN A 193 36.74 9.82 -22.26
C GLN A 193 38.05 9.81 -21.45
N PRO A 194 38.13 9.08 -20.33
CA PRO A 194 39.40 8.82 -19.67
C PRO A 194 40.24 7.87 -20.54
N THR A 195 41.37 8.36 -21.03
CA THR A 195 42.34 7.58 -21.79
C THR A 195 43.23 6.78 -20.82
N ASN A 196 43.51 5.53 -21.22
CA ASN A 196 44.56 4.62 -20.73
C ASN A 196 44.14 3.55 -19.70
N LEU A 197 43.52 2.48 -20.22
CA LEU A 197 43.75 1.12 -19.71
C LEU A 197 45.18 0.69 -20.09
N ILE A 198 46.12 0.84 -19.16
CA ILE A 198 47.30 -0.03 -19.13
C ILE A 198 46.91 -1.24 -18.30
N SER A 199 47.01 -2.40 -18.93
CA SER A 199 46.82 -3.74 -18.37
C SER A 199 47.69 -3.95 -17.12
N ALA A 200 47.05 -4.06 -15.95
CA ALA A 200 47.67 -4.61 -14.75
C ALA A 200 47.14 -6.05 -14.53
N PRO A 201 48.02 -7.07 -14.43
CA PRO A 201 47.60 -8.43 -14.16
C PRO A 201 47.32 -8.59 -12.66
N GLY A 202 46.11 -9.00 -12.30
CA GLY A 202 45.77 -9.26 -10.91
C GLY A 202 44.27 -9.37 -10.65
N GLN A 203 43.60 -10.35 -11.25
CA GLN A 203 42.29 -10.78 -10.74
C GLN A 203 42.50 -11.72 -9.54
N PRO A 204 41.73 -11.59 -8.45
CA PRO A 204 41.77 -12.56 -7.37
C PRO A 204 41.04 -13.83 -7.81
N HIS A 205 41.78 -14.93 -7.98
CA HIS A 205 41.20 -16.25 -8.16
C HIS A 205 40.63 -16.77 -6.83
N PHE A 206 39.32 -17.00 -6.78
CA PHE A 206 38.73 -17.88 -5.77
C PHE A 206 39.13 -19.33 -6.10
N ARG A 207 40.04 -19.91 -5.30
CA ARG A 207 40.23 -21.37 -5.23
C ARG A 207 39.59 -21.89 -3.96
N SER A 208 38.52 -22.66 -4.14
CA SER A 208 38.12 -23.71 -3.21
C SER A 208 39.20 -24.79 -3.19
N LYS A 209 39.59 -25.25 -2.01
CA LYS A 209 40.32 -26.51 -1.85
C LYS A 209 39.67 -27.31 -0.72
N ASN A 210 39.29 -28.54 -1.10
CA ASN A 210 39.24 -29.71 -0.23
C ASN A 210 40.63 -30.01 0.34
#